data_AF-A0A7Y5I155-F1
#
_entry.id   AF-A0A7Y5I155-F1
#
_cell.length_a   1.000
_cell.length_b   1.000
_cell.length_c   1.000
_cell.angle_alpha   90.00
_cell.angle_beta   90.00
_cell.angle_gamma   90.00
#
_symmetry.space_group_name_H-M   'P 1'
#
loop_
_entity.id
_entity.type
_entity.pdbx_description
1 polymer ?
#
loop_
_entity_poly.entity_id
_entity_poly.type
_entity_poly.pdbx_seq_one_letter_code
_entity_poly.pdbx_strand_id
1 'polypeptide(L)'
;GRHLLTVGAIGLSIYAVICIAGRAHCGHPSDERPWVAQGAVLIIAGAVLRAGAAFVPDVASVLLGLAGLCWVGAFGLLCWRIAPVLWRVRPDGLWGCQG
;
A
#
# COMPACT_ATOMS: atom_id res chain seq x y z
N GLY A 1 -11.93 16.86 -4.09
CA GLY A 1 -12.83 15.76 -3.65
C GLY A 1 -12.45 14.41 -4.25
N ARG A 2 -12.78 14.16 -5.53
CA ARG A 2 -12.64 12.83 -6.18
C ARG A 2 -11.22 12.23 -6.14
N HIS A 3 -10.18 13.05 -6.37
CA HIS A 3 -8.78 12.59 -6.26
C HIS A 3 -8.34 12.20 -4.85
N LEU A 4 -8.96 12.75 -3.81
CA LEU A 4 -8.66 12.42 -2.42
C LEU A 4 -9.27 11.06 -2.05
N LEU A 5 -10.51 10.84 -2.52
CA LEU A 5 -11.24 9.60 -2.32
C LEU A 5 -10.58 8.42 -3.05
N THR A 6 -10.11 8.62 -4.28
CA THR A 6 -9.55 7.52 -5.08
C THR A 6 -8.09 7.21 -4.76
N VAL A 7 -7.24 8.21 -4.49
CA VAL A 7 -5.81 7.93 -4.28
C VAL A 7 -5.54 7.47 -2.84
N GLY A 8 -6.19 8.10 -1.85
CA GLY A 8 -5.99 7.79 -0.44
C GLY A 8 -6.75 6.54 0.00
N ALA A 9 -8.09 6.59 -0.07
CA ALA A 9 -8.92 5.49 0.45
C ALA A 9 -8.82 4.23 -0.40
N ILE A 10 -8.95 4.30 -1.73
CA ILE A 10 -8.83 3.09 -2.57
C ILE A 10 -7.40 2.55 -2.55
N GLY A 11 -6.39 3.42 -2.59
CA GLY A 11 -4.98 3.00 -2.49
C GLY A 11 -4.69 2.26 -1.19
N LEU A 12 -5.17 2.78 -0.06
CA LEU A 12 -5.02 2.13 1.25
C LEU A 12 -5.79 0.80 1.31
N SER A 13 -7.02 0.74 0.77
CA SER A 13 -7.81 -0.49 0.71
C SER A 13 -7.12 -1.58 -0.09
N ILE A 14 -6.61 -1.25 -1.29
CA ILE A 14 -5.85 -2.18 -2.14
C ILE A 14 -4.60 -2.67 -1.40
N TYR A 15 -3.84 -1.76 -0.79
CA TYR A 15 -2.65 -2.10 -0.02
C TYR A 15 -2.96 -3.07 1.12
N ALA A 16 -4.00 -2.79 1.91
CA ALA A 16 -4.41 -3.64 3.02
C ALA A 16 -4.85 -5.03 2.56
N VAL A 17 -5.69 -5.10 1.50
CA VAL A 17 -6.15 -6.36 0.92
C VAL A 17 -4.98 -7.21 0.42
N ILE A 18 -4.01 -6.62 -0.28
CA ILE A 18 -2.84 -7.39 -0.77
C ILE A 18 -1.98 -7.91 0.39
N CYS A 19 -1.77 -7.11 1.44
CA CYS A 19 -0.99 -7.54 2.61
C CYS A 19 -1.62 -8.74 3.34
N ILE A 20 -2.94 -8.78 3.42
CA ILE A 20 -3.70 -9.83 4.13
C ILE A 20 -3.95 -11.02 3.18
N ALA A 21 -4.77 -10.80 2.14
CA ALA A 21 -5.23 -11.84 1.24
C ALA A 21 -4.10 -12.42 0.38
N GLY A 22 -3.15 -11.59 -0.06
CA GLY A 22 -2.02 -12.05 -0.87
C GLY A 22 -1.19 -13.10 -0.14
N ARG A 23 -0.99 -12.94 1.18
CA ARG A 23 -0.27 -13.93 1.99
C ARG A 23 -1.11 -15.16 2.30
N ALA A 24 -2.38 -14.97 2.65
CA ALA A 24 -3.29 -16.06 2.97
C ALA A 24 -3.43 -17.04 1.79
N HIS A 25 -3.64 -16.53 0.57
CA HIS A 25 -3.72 -17.36 -0.63
C HIS A 25 -2.39 -18.06 -0.97
N CYS A 26 -1.26 -17.45 -0.62
CA CYS A 26 0.06 -18.08 -0.77
C CYS A 26 0.41 -19.06 0.35
N GLY A 27 -0.48 -19.32 1.32
CA GLY A 27 -0.22 -20.28 2.41
C GLY A 27 0.71 -19.75 3.50
N HIS A 28 0.84 -18.42 3.57
CA HIS A 28 1.63 -17.76 4.59
C HIS A 28 0.74 -17.15 5.67
N PRO A 29 1.16 -17.23 6.96
CA PRO A 29 0.47 -16.52 8.03
C PRO A 29 0.56 -15.00 7.82
N SER A 30 -0.38 -14.27 8.42
CA SER A 30 -0.35 -12.82 8.48
C SER A 30 1.00 -12.33 8.99
N ASP A 31 1.55 -11.31 8.33
CA ASP A 31 2.85 -10.76 8.70
C ASP A 31 2.68 -9.81 9.90
N GLU A 32 3.26 -10.17 11.04
CA GLU A 32 3.23 -9.36 12.26
C GLU A 32 4.23 -8.19 12.23
N ARG A 33 5.11 -8.17 11.22
CA ARG A 33 6.15 -7.14 11.12
C ARG A 33 5.52 -5.77 10.83
N PRO A 34 6.13 -4.68 11.33
CA PRO A 34 5.55 -3.34 11.26
C PRO A 34 5.52 -2.73 9.85
N TRP A 35 6.05 -3.41 8.82
CA TRP A 35 6.15 -2.85 7.48
C TRP A 35 4.78 -2.56 6.86
N VAL A 36 3.75 -3.33 7.22
CA VAL A 36 2.37 -3.09 6.78
C VAL A 36 1.87 -1.75 7.31
N ALA A 37 2.08 -1.50 8.61
CA ALA A 37 1.73 -0.23 9.24
C ALA A 37 2.54 0.94 8.66
N GLN A 38 3.83 0.74 8.39
CA GLN A 38 4.69 1.74 7.76
C GLN A 38 4.18 2.16 6.37
N GLY A 39 3.80 1.20 5.52
CA GLY A 39 3.21 1.51 4.21
C GLY A 39 1.85 2.20 4.32
N ALA A 40 1.00 1.80 5.26
CA ALA A 40 -0.27 2.47 5.53
C ALA A 40 -0.07 3.94 5.95
N VAL A 41 0.89 4.22 6.84
CA VAL A 41 1.25 5.57 7.25
C VAL A 41 1.73 6.41 6.06
N LEU A 42 2.54 5.84 5.17
CA LEU A 42 2.97 6.52 3.95
C LEU A 42 1.79 6.88 3.04
N ILE A 43 0.83 5.97 2.84
CA ILE A 43 -0.36 6.26 2.02
C ILE A 43 -1.20 7.37 2.65
N ILE A 44 -1.40 7.35 3.97
CA ILE A 44 -2.13 8.38 4.70
C ILE A 44 -1.41 9.74 4.57
N ALA A 45 -0.09 9.76 4.78
CA ALA A 45 0.71 10.98 4.63
C ALA A 45 0.61 11.54 3.20
N GLY A 46 0.69 10.69 2.18
CA GLY A 46 0.51 11.11 0.78
C GLY A 46 -0.88 11.68 0.51
N ALA A 47 -1.93 11.10 1.10
CA ALA A 47 -3.29 11.61 0.98
C ALA A 47 -3.44 12.99 1.65
N VAL A 48 -2.87 13.18 2.83
CA VAL A 48 -2.89 14.47 3.56
C VAL A 48 -2.12 15.54 2.78
N LEU A 49 -0.91 15.24 2.29
CA LEU A 49 -0.11 16.16 1.47
C LEU A 49 -0.88 16.57 0.21
N ARG A 50 -1.53 15.62 -0.45
CA ARG A 50 -2.36 15.88 -1.64
C ARG A 50 -3.60 16.74 -1.31
N ALA A 51 -4.22 16.55 -0.15
CA ALA A 51 -5.30 17.41 0.32
C ALA A 51 -4.79 18.85 0.58
N GLY A 52 -3.66 18.96 1.26
CA GLY A 52 -3.00 20.21 1.63
C GLY A 52 -2.68 21.09 0.43
N ALA A 53 -2.29 20.48 -0.71
CA ALA A 53 -1.99 21.20 -1.94
C ALA A 53 -3.16 22.05 -2.47
N ALA A 54 -4.41 21.72 -2.11
CA ALA A 54 -5.57 22.52 -2.49
C ALA A 54 -5.69 23.84 -1.71
N PHE A 55 -5.04 23.95 -0.55
CA PHE A 55 -5.13 25.11 0.34
C PHE A 55 -3.96 26.07 0.21
N VAL A 56 -2.83 25.63 -0.36
CA VAL A 56 -1.61 26.44 -0.49
C VAL A 56 -1.06 26.34 -1.92
N PRO A 57 -1.55 27.16 -2.87
CA PRO A 57 -1.20 27.07 -4.29
C PRO A 57 0.30 27.25 -4.56
N ASP A 58 0.98 28.12 -3.81
CA ASP A 58 2.39 28.47 -4.01
C ASP A 58 3.34 27.28 -3.88
N VAL A 59 2.98 26.29 -3.05
CA VAL A 59 3.78 25.08 -2.81
C VAL A 59 3.08 23.81 -3.31
N ALA A 60 1.96 23.95 -4.03
CA ALA A 60 1.14 22.81 -4.45
C ALA A 60 1.93 21.76 -5.22
N SER A 61 2.80 22.17 -6.15
CA SER A 61 3.64 21.26 -6.94
C SER A 61 4.59 20.43 -6.06
N VAL A 62 5.16 21.04 -5.02
CA VAL A 62 6.04 20.35 -4.06
C VAL A 62 5.24 19.36 -3.23
N LEU A 63 4.08 19.76 -2.70
CA LEU A 63 3.20 18.89 -1.92
C LEU A 63 2.72 17.68 -2.74
N LEU A 64 2.38 17.89 -4.01
CA LEU A 64 1.99 16.81 -4.92
C LEU A 64 3.17 15.87 -5.23
N GLY A 65 4.39 16.40 -5.40
CA GLY A 65 5.60 15.60 -5.56
C GLY A 65 5.88 14.72 -4.34
N LEU A 66 5.83 15.30 -3.13
CA LEU A 66 5.98 14.56 -1.87
C LEU A 66 4.88 13.50 -1.70
N ALA A 67 3.63 13.83 -2.04
CA ALA A 67 2.52 12.87 -2.01
C ALA A 67 2.79 11.68 -2.94
N GLY A 68 3.33 11.92 -4.13
CA GLY A 68 3.75 10.88 -5.08
C GLY A 68 4.86 10.00 -4.52
N LEU A 69 5.88 10.60 -3.89
CA LEU A 69 6.98 9.85 -3.26
C LEU A 69 6.50 8.96 -2.11
N CYS A 70 5.58 9.45 -1.26
CA CYS A 70 4.97 8.63 -0.23
C CYS A 70 4.23 7.42 -0.82
N TRP A 71 3.48 7.63 -1.91
CA TRP A 71 2.75 6.57 -2.59
C TRP A 71 3.71 5.53 -3.20
N VAL A 72 4.72 5.98 -3.95
CA VAL A 72 5.76 5.11 -4.54
C VAL A 72 6.51 4.34 -3.46
N GLY A 73 6.83 4.98 -2.33
CA GLY A 73 7.47 4.33 -1.19
C GLY A 73 6.62 3.21 -0.58
N ALA A 74 5.32 3.46 -0.38
CA ALA A 74 4.40 2.47 0.17
C ALA A 74 4.24 1.24 -0.75
N PHE A 75 3.99 1.46 -2.05
CA PHE A 75 3.81 0.37 -3.01
C PHE A 75 5.15 -0.30 -3.38
N GLY A 76 6.26 0.42 -3.38
CA GLY A 76 7.59 -0.16 -3.52
C GLY A 76 7.91 -1.11 -2.36
N LEU A 77 7.59 -0.71 -1.12
CA LEU A 77 7.72 -1.58 0.06
C LEU A 77 6.82 -2.82 -0.04
N LEU A 78 5.57 -2.65 -0.48
CA LEU A 78 4.64 -3.76 -0.75
C LEU A 78 5.26 -4.75 -1.75
N CYS A 79 5.69 -4.25 -2.92
CA CYS A 79 6.29 -5.07 -3.97
C CYS A 79 7.51 -5.83 -3.43
N TRP A 80 8.40 -5.17 -2.71
CA TRP A 80 9.61 -5.82 -2.18
C TRP A 80 9.28 -6.94 -1.18
N ARG A 81 8.23 -6.79 -0.38
CA ARG A 81 7.83 -7.78 0.64
C ARG A 81 6.96 -8.91 0.10
N ILE A 82 6.06 -8.61 -0.82
CA ILE A 82 5.04 -9.55 -1.32
C ILE A 82 5.47 -10.26 -2.60
N ALA A 83 6.26 -9.63 -3.49
CA ALA A 83 6.74 -10.27 -4.72
C ALA A 83 7.40 -11.65 -4.51
N PRO A 84 8.32 -11.85 -3.55
CA PRO A 84 8.89 -13.18 -3.31
C PRO A 84 7.86 -14.19 -2.77
N VAL A 85 6.80 -13.74 -2.11
CA VAL A 85 5.70 -14.58 -1.63
C VAL A 85 4.84 -15.07 -2.80
N LEU A 86 4.59 -14.19 -3.78
CA LEU A 86 3.81 -14.52 -4.97
C LEU A 86 4.56 -15.42 -5.96
N TRP A 87 5.89 -15.32 -6.03
CA TRP A 87 6.72 -16.09 -6.98
C TRP A 87 7.20 -17.45 -6.46
N ARG A 88 7.00 -17.75 -5.18
CA ARG A 88 7.42 -19.03 -4.60
C ARG A 88 6.26 -20.01 -4.56
N VAL A 89 6.60 -21.30 -4.64
CA VAL A 89 5.63 -22.36 -4.37
C VAL A 89 5.12 -22.20 -2.94
N ARG A 90 3.79 -22.30 -2.79
CA ARG A 90 3.10 -22.26 -1.50
C ARG A 90 3.71 -23.31 -0.54
N PRO A 91 4.09 -22.93 0.69
CA PRO A 91 4.82 -23.81 1.60
C PRO A 91 3.99 -24.94 2.22
N ASP A 92 2.66 -24.83 2.23
CA ASP A 92 1.75 -25.82 2.84
C ASP A 92 1.19 -26.86 1.85
N GLY A 93 1.54 -26.77 0.56
CA GLY A 93 1.19 -27.74 -0.47
C GLY A 93 -0.27 -27.73 -0.98
N LEU A 94 -1.14 -26.82 -0.54
CA LEU A 94 -2.52 -26.74 -1.08
C LEU A 94 -2.60 -25.90 -2.38
N TRP A 95 -3.77 -25.88 -3.00
CA TRP A 95 -4.00 -25.22 -4.30
C TRP A 95 -5.25 -24.34 -4.31
N GLY A 96 -5.19 -23.25 -5.05
CA GLY A 96 -6.33 -22.34 -5.24
C GLY A 96 -6.75 -21.62 -3.95
N CYS A 97 -8.04 -21.62 -3.64
CA CYS A 97 -8.61 -20.94 -2.46
C CYS A 97 -8.63 -21.82 -1.19
N GLN A 98 -7.87 -22.91 -1.17
CA GLN A 98 -7.79 -23.79 -0.01
C GLN A 98 -6.96 -23.12 1.09
N GLY A 99 -7.58 -22.90 2.25
CA GLY A 99 -6.99 -22.27 3.44
C GLY A 99 -7.20 -23.15 4.66
#